data_AF-A0A450T527-F1
#
_entry.id   AF-A0A450T527-F1
#
_cell.length_a   1.000
_cell.length_b   1.000
_cell.length_c   1.000
_cell.angle_alpha   90.00
_cell.angle_beta   90.00
_cell.angle_gamma   90.00
#
_symmetry.space_group_name_H-M   'P 1'
#
loop_
_entity.id
_entity.type
_entity.pdbx_description
1 polymer ?
#
loop_
_entity_poly.entity_id
_entity_poly.type
_entity_poly.pdbx_seq_one_letter_code
_entity_poly.pdbx_strand_id
1 'polypeptide(L)' 'MSEQPKTRPQVPEGRTSYMITRQKKPNEKGFVGYETIWESWQKVAKYTTPKRP' A
#
# COMPACT_ATOMS: atom_id res chain seq x y z
N MET A 1 -6.78 34.39 13.61
CA MET A 1 -6.35 33.36 12.65
C MET A 1 -6.40 32.02 13.36
N SER A 2 -7.44 31.23 13.09
CA SER A 2 -7.62 29.93 13.72
C SER A 2 -6.47 29.02 13.30
N GLU A 3 -5.63 28.60 14.26
CA GLU A 3 -4.60 27.59 14.00
C GLU A 3 -5.28 26.35 13.40
N GLN A 4 -4.89 25.99 12.19
CA GLN A 4 -5.37 24.77 11.55
C GLN A 4 -4.89 23.58 12.41
N PRO A 5 -5.76 22.61 12.71
CA PRO A 5 -5.38 21.46 13.52
C PRO A 5 -4.17 20.77 12.88
N LYS A 6 -3.07 20.65 13.63
CA LYS A 6 -1.82 20.01 13.20
C LYS A 6 -1.98 18.51 12.91
N THR A 7 -3.10 17.91 13.31
CA THR A 7 -3.36 16.48 13.20
C THR A 7 -4.30 16.21 12.02
N ARG A 8 -3.80 15.51 11.00
CA ARG A 8 -4.66 15.01 9.91
C ARG A 8 -5.47 13.81 10.44
N PRO A 9 -6.78 13.74 10.18
CA PRO A 9 -7.60 12.61 10.61
C PRO A 9 -7.14 11.32 9.93
N GLN A 10 -7.25 10.21 10.65
CA GLN A 10 -6.91 8.90 10.12
C GLN A 10 -7.98 8.45 9.12
N VAL A 11 -7.61 8.36 7.85
CA VAL A 11 -8.48 7.91 6.76
C VAL A 11 -8.52 6.38 6.79
N PRO A 12 -9.71 5.77 6.72
CA PRO A 12 -9.85 4.31 6.66
C PRO A 12 -9.12 3.73 5.43
N GLU A 13 -8.63 2.50 5.56
CA GLU A 13 -7.93 1.80 4.47
C GLU A 13 -8.85 1.60 3.27
N GLY A 14 -8.41 2.03 2.08
CA GLY A 14 -9.06 1.68 0.83
C GLY A 14 -8.71 0.25 0.45
N ARG A 15 -9.72 -0.62 0.28
CA ARG A 15 -9.54 -2.01 -0.14
C ARG A 15 -10.26 -2.27 -1.46
N THR A 16 -9.53 -2.81 -2.42
CA THR A 16 -10.05 -3.37 -3.66
C THR A 16 -9.51 -4.79 -3.82
N SER A 17 -10.02 -5.56 -4.80
CA SER A 17 -9.73 -6.99 -4.93
C SER A 17 -8.24 -7.37 -5.02
N TYR A 18 -7.38 -6.47 -5.48
CA TYR A 18 -5.94 -6.73 -5.67
C TYR A 18 -5.04 -5.59 -5.19
N MET A 19 -5.62 -4.59 -4.52
CA MET A 19 -4.90 -3.39 -4.11
C MET A 19 -5.44 -2.87 -2.79
N ILE A 20 -4.53 -2.69 -1.85
CA ILE A 20 -4.79 -2.11 -0.54
C ILE A 20 -4.03 -0.78 -0.47
N THR A 21 -4.76 0.30 -0.21
CA THR A 21 -4.19 1.63 0.04
C THR A 21 -4.24 1.95 1.52
N ARG A 22 -3.07 2.13 2.15
CA ARG A 22 -2.94 2.47 3.58
C ARG A 22 -2.37 3.87 3.75
N GLN A 23 -2.90 4.61 4.72
CA GLN A 23 -2.38 5.91 5.10
C GLN A 23 -1.13 5.73 5.97
N LYS A 24 0.01 6.30 5.56
CA LYS A 24 1.27 6.25 6.33
C LYS A 24 1.21 7.21 7.51
N LYS A 25 2.07 6.96 8.50
CA LYS A 25 2.26 7.88 9.63
C LYS A 25 2.70 9.26 9.11
N PRO A 26 2.22 10.36 9.73
CA PRO A 26 2.68 11.70 9.38
C PRO A 26 4.19 11.83 9.63
N ASN A 27 4.90 12.49 8.74
CA ASN A 27 6.32 12.82 8.93
C ASN A 27 6.50 14.02 9.89
N GLU A 28 7.75 14.37 10.23
CA GLU A 28 8.10 15.50 11.12
C GLU A 28 7.52 16.86 10.67
N LYS A 29 7.15 16.99 9.39
CA LYS A 29 6.54 18.19 8.80
C LYS A 29 5.01 18.06 8.62
N GLY A 30 4.39 16.99 9.14
CA GLY A 30 2.94 16.76 9.09
C GLY A 30 2.40 16.28 7.74
N PHE A 31 3.26 15.82 6.82
CA PHE A 31 2.82 15.21 5.56
C PHE A 31 2.45 13.75 5.79
N VAL A 32 1.30 13.38 5.24
CA VAL A 32 0.79 12.02 5.27
C VAL A 32 0.92 11.42 3.88
N GLY A 33 1.76 10.39 3.75
CA GLY A 33 1.88 9.61 2.52
C GLY A 33 0.83 8.50 2.45
N TYR A 34 0.65 7.93 1.26
CA TYR A 34 -0.12 6.72 1.07
C TYR A 34 0.79 5.60 0.57
N GLU A 35 0.53 4.38 1.02
CA GLU A 35 1.16 3.17 0.52
C GLU A 35 0.16 2.39 -0.29
N THR A 36 0.58 1.97 -1.48
CA THR A 36 -0.20 1.06 -2.33
C THR A 36 0.47 -0.30 -2.30
N ILE A 37 -0.23 -1.28 -1.74
CA ILE A 37 0.19 -2.68 -1.69
C ILE A 37 -0.59 -3.43 -2.75
N TRP A 38 0.11 -4.05 -3.70
CA TRP A 38 -0.48 -4.88 -4.74
C TRP A 38 -0.44 -6.35 -4.32
N GLU A 39 -1.58 -7.02 -4.39
CA GLU A 39 -1.64 -8.47 -4.17
C GLU A 39 -1.34 -9.20 -5.49
N SER A 40 -0.36 -10.11 -5.44
CA SER A 40 -0.01 -10.95 -6.59
C SER A 40 -1.13 -11.96 -6.84
N TRP A 41 -1.82 -11.85 -7.96
CA TRP A 41 -2.95 -12.72 -8.34
C TRP A 41 -2.54 -13.87 -9.28
N GLN A 42 -1.32 -13.82 -9.83
CA GLN A 42 -0.84 -14.82 -10.78
C GLN A 42 -0.29 -16.06 -10.07
N LYS A 43 -0.61 -17.24 -10.59
CA LYS A 43 -0.01 -18.49 -10.14
C LYS A 43 1.44 -18.56 -10.60
N VAL A 44 2.38 -18.39 -9.67
CA VAL A 44 3.81 -18.56 -9.97
C VAL A 44 4.12 -20.06 -9.99
N ALA A 45 4.21 -20.64 -11.18
CA ALA A 45 4.74 -21.98 -11.35
C ALA A 45 6.27 -21.93 -11.24
N LYS A 46 6.86 -22.85 -10.47
CA LYS A 46 8.32 -22.97 -10.41
C LYS A 46 8.83 -23.46 -11.77
N TYR A 47 9.85 -22.79 -12.31
CA TYR A 47 10.50 -23.23 -13.54
C TYR A 47 11.10 -24.62 -13.33
N THR A 48 10.69 -25.59 -14.14
CA THR A 48 11.26 -26.95 -14.15
C THR A 48 12.10 -27.12 -15.40
N THR A 49 13.38 -27.47 -15.23
CA THR A 49 14.24 -27.84 -16.35
C THR A 49 13.62 -29.04 -17.09
N PRO A 50 13.34 -28.94 -18.39
CA PRO A 50 12.78 -30.04 -19.15
C PRO A 50 13.74 -31.24 -19.10
N LYS A 51 13.19 -32.47 -19.07
CA LYS A 51 13.98 -33.70 -19.10
C LYS A 51 14.80 -33.70 -20.41
N ARG A 52 16.10 -33.96 -20.31
CA ARG A 52 16.99 -34.04 -21.48
C ARG A 52 16.44 -35.09 -22.47
N PRO A 53 16.55 -34.84 -23.79
CA PRO A 53 16.11 -35.77 -24.80
C PRO A 53 16.82 -37.12 -24.68
#